data_AF-A0A959LW05-F1
#
_entry.id   AF-A0A959LW05-F1
#
_cell.length_a   1.000
_cell.length_b   1.000
_cell.length_c   1.000
_cell.angle_alpha   90.00
_cell.angle_beta   90.00
_cell.angle_gamma   90.00
#
_symmetry.space_group_name_H-M   'P 1'
#
loop_
_entity.id
_entity.type
_entity.pdbx_description
1 polymer ?
#
loop_
_entity_poly.entity_id
_entity_poly.type
_entity_poly.pdbx_seq_one_letter_code
_entity_poly.pdbx_strand_id
1 'polypeptide(L)'
;MKKIILILSLVLVFACSEDEGMSDEKFIQIYQEVLVARESTADREAGTSKVNEVFAKYNISEPEFRRMYLKMASDKPKRLAEMMDSIRIQTEVEIGKIDSTKKVLEMEQDTNSATKTDK
;
A
#
# COMPACT_ATOMS: atom_id res chain seq x y z
N MET A 1 -7.33 36.92 35.30
CA MET A 1 -6.02 36.38 34.88
C MET A 1 -5.70 34.97 35.40
N LYS A 2 -6.41 34.41 36.41
CA LYS A 2 -6.21 33.02 36.88
C LYS A 2 -6.93 31.94 36.05
N LYS A 3 -8.00 32.31 35.32
CA LYS A 3 -8.81 31.38 34.51
C LYS A 3 -8.18 31.00 33.15
N ILE A 4 -7.29 31.84 32.63
CA ILE A 4 -6.63 31.61 31.32
C ILE A 4 -5.54 30.53 31.45
N ILE A 5 -4.87 30.45 32.60
CA ILE A 5 -3.84 29.44 32.87
C ILE A 5 -4.44 28.02 32.86
N LEU A 6 -5.66 27.86 33.37
CA LEU A 6 -6.35 26.56 33.45
C LEU A 6 -6.77 26.01 32.07
N ILE A 7 -7.02 26.89 31.09
CA ILE A 7 -7.37 26.49 29.72
C ILE A 7 -6.12 26.07 28.95
N LEU A 8 -4.98 26.72 29.19
CA LEU A 8 -3.72 26.40 28.53
C LEU A 8 -3.15 25.03 28.97
N SER A 9 -3.39 24.63 30.22
CA SER A 9 -2.98 23.31 30.72
C SER A 9 -3.79 22.14 30.15
N LEU A 10 -5.02 22.36 29.68
CA LEU A 10 -5.87 21.30 29.14
C LEU A 10 -5.49 20.92 27.69
N VAL A 11 -4.87 21.84 26.95
CA VAL A 11 -4.41 21.59 25.57
C VAL A 11 -3.15 20.73 25.53
N LEU A 12 -2.32 20.77 26.57
CA LEU A 12 -1.07 20.00 26.67
C LEU A 12 -1.30 18.50 26.88
N VAL A 13 -2.48 18.07 27.36
CA VAL A 13 -2.76 16.65 27.62
C VAL A 13 -3.18 15.88 26.36
N PHE A 14 -3.58 16.58 25.29
CA PHE A 14 -3.86 15.96 23.98
C PHE A 14 -2.62 15.86 23.06
N ALA A 15 -1.47 16.39 23.49
CA ALA A 15 -0.22 16.31 22.72
C ALA A 15 0.59 15.04 22.98
N CYS A 16 0.14 14.17 23.90
CA CYS A 16 0.63 12.80 24.02
C CYS A 16 -0.29 11.87 23.21
N SER A 17 -0.34 12.04 21.89
CA SER A 17 -0.69 10.90 21.05
C SER A 17 0.46 9.92 21.19
N GLU A 18 0.17 8.73 21.70
CA GLU A 18 1.07 7.59 21.68
C GLU A 18 1.85 7.61 20.36
N ASP A 19 3.18 7.45 20.46
CA ASP A 19 4.00 7.01 19.34
C ASP A 19 3.55 5.58 19.01
N GLU A 20 2.32 5.44 18.49
CA GLU A 20 1.85 4.27 17.78
C GLU A 20 2.60 4.27 16.44
N GLY A 21 3.92 4.09 16.53
CA GLY A 21 4.73 3.76 15.39
C GLY A 21 4.02 2.62 14.67
N MET A 22 3.71 2.85 13.39
CA MET A 22 3.07 1.87 12.53
C MET A 22 3.77 0.51 12.68
N SER A 23 3.00 -0.54 13.01
CA SER A 23 3.57 -1.86 13.29
C SER A 23 4.32 -2.42 12.08
N ASP A 24 5.27 -3.32 12.35
CA ASP A 24 6.03 -3.98 11.29
C ASP A 24 5.06 -4.61 10.27
N GLU A 25 3.99 -5.27 10.73
CA GLU A 25 2.94 -5.92 9.92
C GLU A 25 2.23 -4.94 8.98
N LYS A 26 1.84 -3.77 9.49
CA LYS A 26 1.16 -2.75 8.70
C LYS A 26 2.10 -2.21 7.62
N PHE A 27 3.38 -2.02 7.95
CA PHE A 27 4.39 -1.65 6.96
C PHE A 27 4.57 -2.72 5.87
N ILE A 28 4.60 -4.02 6.23
CA ILE A 28 4.67 -5.13 5.24
C ILE A 28 3.52 -5.01 4.23
N GLN A 29 2.31 -4.84 4.75
CA GLN A 29 1.10 -4.79 3.91
C GLN A 29 1.15 -3.63 2.93
N ILE A 30 1.52 -2.44 3.42
CA ILE A 30 1.68 -1.25 2.56
C ILE A 30 2.76 -1.48 1.51
N TYR A 31 3.92 -2.04 1.90
CA TYR A 31 5.02 -2.28 0.98
C TYR A 31 4.64 -3.28 -0.13
N GLN A 32 3.88 -4.33 0.20
CA GLN A 32 3.34 -5.26 -0.79
C GLN A 32 2.40 -4.58 -1.77
N GLU A 33 1.43 -3.79 -1.29
CA GLU A 33 0.50 -3.07 -2.17
C GLU A 33 1.22 -2.06 -3.08
N VAL A 34 2.27 -1.41 -2.57
CA VAL A 34 3.14 -0.52 -3.38
C VAL A 34 3.88 -1.30 -4.48
N LEU A 35 4.38 -2.51 -4.18
CA LEU A 35 5.03 -3.35 -5.19
C LEU A 35 4.05 -3.83 -6.25
N VAL A 36 2.89 -4.35 -5.84
CA VAL A 36 1.83 -4.78 -6.77
C VAL A 36 1.38 -3.61 -7.65
N ALA A 37 1.21 -2.41 -7.07
CA ALA A 37 0.86 -1.21 -7.82
C ALA A 37 1.88 -0.88 -8.93
N ARG A 38 3.17 -1.08 -8.67
CA ARG A 38 4.26 -0.82 -9.64
C ARG A 38 4.41 -1.92 -10.68
N GLU A 39 4.34 -3.19 -10.27
CA GLU A 39 4.54 -4.34 -11.17
C GLU A 39 3.31 -4.62 -12.04
N SER A 40 2.10 -4.28 -11.57
CA SER A 40 0.87 -4.45 -12.35
C SER A 40 0.66 -3.39 -13.44
N THR A 41 1.55 -2.41 -13.57
CA THR A 41 1.47 -1.33 -14.56
C THR A 41 2.77 -1.22 -15.33
N ALA A 42 2.71 -1.38 -16.66
CA ALA A 42 3.85 -1.09 -17.53
C ALA A 42 4.15 0.42 -17.61
N ASP A 43 3.12 1.26 -17.43
CA ASP A 43 3.23 2.70 -17.45
C ASP A 43 3.64 3.26 -16.07
N ARG A 44 4.69 4.09 -16.07
CA ARG A 44 5.27 4.69 -14.87
C ARG A 44 4.33 5.68 -14.17
N GLU A 45 3.61 6.50 -14.92
CA GLU A 45 2.67 7.48 -14.38
C GLU A 45 1.45 6.78 -13.77
N ALA A 46 0.94 5.76 -14.48
CA ALA A 46 -0.15 4.93 -13.97
C ALA A 46 0.24 4.21 -12.66
N GLY A 47 1.45 3.66 -12.60
CA GLY A 47 1.99 3.05 -11.37
C GLY A 47 2.14 4.05 -10.23
N THR A 48 2.57 5.28 -10.53
CA THR A 48 2.68 6.35 -9.53
C THR A 48 1.31 6.75 -8.97
N SER A 49 0.27 6.84 -9.82
CA SER A 49 -1.10 7.08 -9.37
C SER A 49 -1.58 6.01 -8.41
N LYS A 50 -1.41 4.73 -8.75
CA LYS A 50 -1.80 3.61 -7.89
C LYS A 50 -1.05 3.61 -6.55
N VAL A 51 0.24 3.93 -6.56
CA VAL A 51 1.03 4.07 -5.31
C VAL A 51 0.46 5.19 -4.43
N ASN A 52 0.05 6.31 -5.01
CA ASN A 52 -0.58 7.40 -4.26
C ASN A 52 -1.94 6.99 -3.68
N GLU A 53 -2.72 6.16 -4.38
CA GLU A 53 -3.96 5.58 -3.86
C GLU A 53 -3.70 4.67 -2.65
N VAL A 54 -2.64 3.86 -2.68
CA VAL A 54 -2.21 3.06 -1.52
C VAL A 54 -1.87 3.96 -0.34
N PHE A 55 -1.07 5.00 -0.54
CA PHE A 55 -0.72 5.93 0.54
C PHE A 55 -1.95 6.64 1.12
N ALA A 56 -2.90 7.06 0.28
CA ALA A 56 -4.16 7.64 0.73
C ALA A 56 -5.01 6.65 1.53
N LYS A 57 -5.10 5.39 1.09
CA LYS A 57 -5.82 4.30 1.79
C LYS A 57 -5.31 4.09 3.22
N TYR A 58 -4.01 4.22 3.43
CA TYR A 58 -3.39 4.04 4.75
C TYR A 58 -3.21 5.34 5.53
N ASN A 59 -3.64 6.48 4.98
CA ASN A 59 -3.45 7.82 5.55
C ASN A 59 -1.99 8.11 5.91
N ILE A 60 -1.07 7.75 5.01
CA ILE A 60 0.37 8.00 5.15
C ILE A 60 0.90 8.83 4.00
N SER A 61 2.03 9.49 4.21
CA SER A 61 2.76 10.19 3.15
C SER A 61 3.93 9.37 2.62
N GLU A 62 4.34 9.61 1.37
CA GLU A 62 5.54 8.97 0.80
C GLU A 62 6.82 9.26 1.63
N PRO A 63 7.08 10.48 2.12
CA PRO A 63 8.22 10.74 3.00
C PRO A 63 8.16 9.96 4.31
N GLU A 64 6.98 9.74 4.87
CA GLU A 64 6.79 8.96 6.08
C GLU A 64 7.08 7.48 5.84
N PHE A 65 6.50 6.91 4.78
CA PHE A 65 6.80 5.55 4.35
C PHE A 65 8.30 5.35 4.09
N ARG A 66 8.95 6.31 3.43
CA ARG A 66 10.40 6.29 3.18
C ARG A 66 11.21 6.29 4.47
N ARG A 67 10.83 7.13 5.45
CA ARG A 67 11.49 7.14 6.78
C ARG A 67 11.37 5.78 7.46
N MET A 68 10.21 5.14 7.38
CA MET A 68 9.99 3.83 7.96
C MET A 68 10.84 2.75 7.29
N TYR A 69 10.89 2.74 5.95
CA TYR A 69 11.75 1.82 5.22
C TYR A 69 13.22 1.96 5.65
N LEU A 70 13.72 3.20 5.73
CA LEU A 70 15.09 3.47 6.16
C LEU A 70 15.34 3.04 7.61
N LYS A 71 14.39 3.28 8.51
CA LYS A 71 14.46 2.83 9.91
C LYS A 71 14.51 1.31 9.99
N MET A 72 13.66 0.60 9.26
CA MET A 72 13.64 -0.86 9.26
C MET A 72 14.90 -1.47 8.62
N ALA A 73 15.40 -0.86 7.54
CA ALA A 73 16.64 -1.27 6.89
C ALA A 73 17.86 -1.10 7.81
N SER A 74 17.85 -0.08 8.67
CA SER A 74 18.89 0.18 9.67
C SER A 74 18.77 -0.75 10.88
N ASP A 75 17.59 -0.77 11.51
CA ASP A 75 17.40 -1.36 12.83
C ASP A 75 17.19 -2.88 12.77
N LYS A 76 16.56 -3.38 11.68
CA LYS A 76 16.14 -4.78 11.55
C LYS A 76 16.38 -5.32 10.12
N PRO A 77 17.61 -5.28 9.58
CA PRO A 77 17.89 -5.66 8.19
C PRO A 77 17.52 -7.11 7.85
N LYS A 78 17.71 -8.05 8.78
CA LYS A 78 17.31 -9.46 8.59
C LYS A 78 15.80 -9.61 8.45
N ARG A 79 15.05 -8.91 9.32
CA ARG A 79 13.58 -8.91 9.28
C ARG A 79 13.09 -8.31 7.97
N LEU A 80 13.69 -7.20 7.51
CA LEU A 80 13.36 -6.62 6.21
C LEU A 80 13.60 -7.60 5.06
N ALA A 81 14.72 -8.32 5.07
CA ALA A 81 15.01 -9.33 4.05
C ALA A 81 13.99 -10.49 4.05
N GLU A 82 13.68 -11.06 5.23
CA GLU A 82 12.66 -12.10 5.39
C GLU A 82 11.29 -11.63 4.89
N MET A 83 10.95 -10.37 5.16
CA MET A 83 9.71 -9.76 4.68
C MET A 83 9.70 -9.62 3.17
N MET A 84 10.79 -9.12 2.56
CA MET A 84 10.88 -9.00 1.10
C MET A 84 10.74 -10.35 0.42
N ASP A 85 11.31 -11.41 0.98
CA ASP A 85 11.15 -12.78 0.47
C ASP A 85 9.69 -13.25 0.58
N SER A 86 9.01 -12.98 1.70
CA SER A 86 7.59 -13.30 1.87
C SER A 86 6.69 -12.53 0.90
N ILE A 87 6.96 -11.24 0.70
CA ILE A 87 6.20 -10.38 -0.21
C ILE A 87 6.39 -10.85 -1.65
N ARG A 88 7.58 -11.27 -2.04
CA ARG A 88 7.84 -11.81 -3.38
C ARG A 88 6.95 -13.02 -3.67
N ILE A 89 6.90 -13.97 -2.74
CA ILE A 89 6.05 -15.16 -2.85
C ILE A 89 4.57 -14.79 -2.97
N GLN A 90 4.09 -13.85 -2.14
CA GLN A 90 2.69 -13.42 -2.17
C GLN A 90 2.33 -12.63 -3.43
N THR A 91 3.23 -11.76 -3.87
CA THR A 91 3.07 -10.91 -5.06
C THR A 91 3.05 -11.76 -6.33
N GLU A 92 3.88 -12.79 -6.43
CA GLU A 92 3.85 -13.75 -7.54
C GLU A 92 2.51 -14.49 -7.62
N VAL A 93 1.94 -14.87 -6.47
CA VAL A 93 0.61 -15.49 -6.41
C VAL A 93 -0.50 -14.51 -6.83
N GLU A 94 -0.44 -13.25 -6.39
CA GLU A 94 -1.43 -12.22 -6.76
C GLU A 94 -1.34 -11.83 -8.24
N ILE A 95 -0.14 -11.64 -8.78
CA ILE A 95 0.07 -11.36 -10.20
C ILE A 95 -0.39 -12.54 -11.06
N GLY A 96 -0.09 -13.78 -10.65
CA GLY A 96 -0.58 -14.98 -11.36
C GLY A 96 -2.11 -15.07 -11.40
N LYS A 97 -2.80 -14.64 -10.34
CA LYS A 97 -4.28 -14.54 -10.32
C LYS A 97 -4.78 -13.44 -11.25
N ILE A 98 -4.11 -12.29 -11.31
CA ILE A 98 -4.46 -11.19 -12.22
C ILE A 98 -4.32 -11.63 -13.68
N ASP A 99 -3.24 -12.32 -14.05
CA ASP A 99 -3.02 -12.84 -15.41
C ASP A 99 -4.09 -13.87 -15.80
N SER A 100 -4.44 -14.76 -14.87
CA SER A 100 -5.51 -15.75 -15.06
C SER A 100 -6.88 -15.10 -15.25
N THR A 101 -7.19 -14.07 -14.46
CA THR A 101 -8.47 -13.33 -14.54
C THR A 101 -8.56 -12.55 -15.84
N LYS A 102 -7.46 -11.94 -16.29
CA LYS A 102 -7.39 -11.22 -17.57
C LYS A 102 -7.66 -12.16 -18.75
N LYS A 103 -7.07 -13.36 -18.76
CA LYS A 103 -7.34 -14.38 -19.80
C LYS A 103 -8.80 -14.83 -19.85
N VAL A 104 -9.46 -14.97 -18.71
CA VAL A 104 -10.89 -15.34 -18.66
C VAL A 104 -11.77 -14.24 -19.24
N LEU A 105 -11.49 -12.97 -18.91
CA LEU A 105 -12.23 -11.82 -19.44
C LEU A 105 -12.04 -11.63 -20.95
N GLU A 106 -10.84 -11.89 -21.48
CA GLU A 106 -10.57 -11.85 -22.92
C GLU A 106 -11.34 -12.97 -23.67
N MET A 107 -11.44 -14.18 -23.11
CA MET A 107 -12.22 -15.28 -23.71
C MET A 107 -13.74 -15.07 -23.66
N GLU A 108 -14.26 -14.39 -22.64
CA GLU A 108 -15.69 -14.02 -22.56
C GLU A 108 -16.07 -12.92 -23.56
N GLN A 109 -15.13 -12.05 -23.94
CA GLN A 109 -15.37 -10.97 -24.90
C GLN A 109 -15.41 -11.47 -26.36
N ASP A 110 -14.58 -12.47 -26.69
CA ASP A 110 -14.57 -13.12 -28.01
C ASP A 110 -15.82 -13.98 -28.26
N THR A 111 -16.37 -14.60 -27.21
CA THR A 111 -17.59 -15.41 -27.32
C THR A 111 -18.88 -14.58 -27.46
N ASN A 112 -18.89 -13.34 -26.95
CA ASN A 112 -20.04 -12.43 -27.06
C ASN A 112 -20.05 -11.58 -28.36
N SER A 113 -18.94 -11.50 -29.08
CA SER A 113 -18.91 -10.89 -30.43
C SER A 113 -19.33 -11.85 -31.53
N ALA A 114 -19.25 -13.17 -31.30
CA ALA A 114 -19.67 -14.20 -32.26
C ALA A 114 -21.20 -14.41 -32.34
N THR A 115 -21.98 -13.88 -31.39
CA THR A 115 -23.44 -14.09 -31.31
C THR A 115 -24.27 -12.88 -31.76
N LYS A 116 -23.64 -11.80 -32.25
CA LYS A 116 -24.34 -10.56 -32.67
C LYS A 116 -24.46 -10.35 -34.20
N THR A 117 -24.06 -11.34 -35.00
CA THR A 117 -24.17 -11.28 -36.47
C THR A 117 -25.17 -12.31 -36.98
N ASP A 118 -26.42 -12.23 -36.52
CA ASP A 118 -27.57 -12.85 -37.18
C ASP A 118 -28.84 -12.15 -36.71
N LYS A 119 -29.08 -10.95 -37.24
CA LYS A 119 -30.44 -10.42 -37.39
C LYS A 119 -30.53 -9.33 -38.45
#